data_AF-A0A958LRI8-F1
#
_entry.id   AF-A0A958LRI8-F1
#
_cell.length_a   1.000
_cell.length_b   1.000
_cell.length_c   1.000
_cell.angle_alpha   90.00
_cell.angle_beta   90.00
_cell.angle_gamma   90.00
#
_symmetry.space_group_name_H-M   'P 1'
#
loop_
_entity.id
_entity.type
_entity.pdbx_description
1 polymer ?
#
loop_
_entity_poly.entity_id
_entity_poly.type
_entity_poly.pdbx_seq_one_letter_code
_entity_poly.pdbx_strand_id
1 'polypeptide(L)'
;MKTPTWFLSLLLSLQPFAAFAEYRAFELRIFNEEKGTERLVRSTFDDLQYPTYHPLDPGERIQIVQSWRCWGNTSKFAPLCLKPEERADNEDALEPGAQPRTSSSGEPAT
;
A
#
# COMPACT_ATOMS: atom_id res chain seq x y z
N MET A 1 -13.28 30.93 -45.33
CA MET A 1 -14.37 30.23 -44.60
C MET A 1 -14.05 30.33 -43.12
N LYS A 2 -14.90 30.99 -42.30
CA LYS A 2 -14.67 31.18 -40.85
C LYS A 2 -15.19 29.95 -40.11
N THR A 3 -14.31 29.17 -39.50
CA THR A 3 -14.72 28.04 -38.65
C THR A 3 -15.41 28.59 -37.42
N PRO A 4 -16.58 28.03 -37.04
CA PRO A 4 -17.37 28.66 -36.00
C PRO A 4 -16.83 28.17 -34.64
N THR A 5 -16.25 29.09 -33.89
CA THR A 5 -15.50 28.88 -32.63
C THR A 5 -16.32 28.25 -31.50
N TRP A 6 -17.66 28.33 -31.55
CA TRP A 6 -18.57 27.66 -30.61
C TRP A 6 -18.42 26.12 -30.60
N PHE A 7 -18.12 25.52 -31.75
CA PHE A 7 -17.93 24.06 -31.86
C PHE A 7 -16.68 23.59 -31.09
N LEU A 8 -15.65 24.45 -31.01
CA LEU A 8 -14.44 24.17 -30.24
C LEU A 8 -14.68 24.27 -28.72
N SER A 9 -15.56 25.18 -28.29
CA SER A 9 -15.96 25.29 -26.86
C SER A 9 -16.84 24.13 -26.40
N LEU A 10 -17.71 23.61 -27.28
CA LEU A 10 -18.52 22.43 -26.98
C LEU A 10 -17.67 21.15 -26.86
N LEU A 11 -16.63 21.00 -27.69
CA LEU A 11 -15.72 19.85 -27.57
C LEU A 11 -14.84 19.89 -26.30
N LEU A 12 -14.48 21.07 -25.80
CA LEU A 12 -13.62 21.21 -24.62
C LEU A 12 -14.35 20.90 -23.29
N SER A 13 -15.69 20.94 -23.28
CA SER A 13 -16.51 20.64 -22.09
C SER A 13 -16.86 19.15 -21.92
N LEU A 14 -16.56 18.30 -22.90
CA LEU A 14 -16.88 16.86 -22.89
C LEU A 14 -15.71 15.95 -22.48
N GLN A 15 -14.64 16.47 -21.88
CA GLN A 15 -13.53 15.62 -21.42
C GLN A 15 -13.87 14.92 -20.10
N PRO A 16 -14.04 13.57 -20.07
CA PRO A 16 -14.14 12.86 -18.81
C PRO A 16 -12.77 12.84 -18.14
N PHE A 17 -12.66 13.49 -16.98
CA PHE A 17 -11.49 13.36 -16.12
C PHE A 17 -11.52 11.98 -15.46
N ALA A 18 -10.91 10.99 -16.11
CA ALA A 18 -10.56 9.74 -15.47
C ALA A 18 -9.41 10.01 -14.48
N ALA A 19 -9.75 10.50 -13.29
CA ALA A 19 -8.79 10.68 -12.21
C ALA A 19 -8.56 9.33 -11.55
N PHE A 20 -7.40 8.72 -11.83
CA PHE A 20 -6.93 7.58 -11.04
C PHE A 20 -6.49 8.09 -9.67
N ALA A 21 -7.15 7.61 -8.62
CA ALA A 21 -6.70 7.87 -7.27
C ALA A 21 -5.40 7.08 -7.00
N GLU A 22 -4.45 7.72 -6.34
CA GLU A 22 -3.29 7.06 -5.73
C GLU A 22 -3.30 7.36 -4.23
N TYR A 23 -2.83 6.40 -3.44
CA TYR A 23 -2.63 6.56 -2.01
C TYR A 23 -1.30 5.96 -1.58
N ARG A 24 -0.83 6.35 -0.40
CA ARG A 24 0.39 5.80 0.20
C ARG A 24 0.03 4.82 1.31
N ALA A 25 0.68 3.67 1.32
CA ALA A 25 0.61 2.71 2.41
C ALA A 25 1.95 2.72 3.16
N PHE A 26 1.88 2.45 4.46
CA PHE A 26 3.00 2.47 5.39
C PHE A 26 3.00 1.17 6.19
N GLU A 27 4.19 0.62 6.41
CA GLU A 27 4.42 -0.37 7.47
C GLU A 27 5.08 0.37 8.64
N LEU A 28 4.39 0.37 9.77
CA LEU A 28 4.75 1.10 10.98
C LEU A 28 5.18 0.09 12.05
N ARG A 29 6.33 0.35 12.65
CA ARG A 29 6.81 -0.34 13.84
C ARG A 29 6.38 0.46 15.06
N ILE A 30 5.57 -0.13 15.92
CA ILE A 30 5.17 0.45 17.20
C ILE A 30 5.82 -0.37 18.29
N PHE A 31 6.61 0.28 19.15
CA PHE A 31 7.41 -0.41 20.15
C PHE A 31 7.53 0.38 21.45
N ASN A 32 7.80 -0.33 22.55
CA ASN A 32 8.12 0.25 23.84
C ASN A 32 9.41 -0.40 24.34
N GLU A 33 10.49 0.39 24.39
CA GLU A 33 11.82 -0.12 24.79
C GLU A 33 11.86 -0.59 26.25
N GLU A 34 11.14 0.08 27.14
CA GLU A 34 11.11 -0.26 28.57
C GLU A 34 10.40 -1.58 28.83
N LYS A 35 9.33 -1.87 28.08
CA LYS A 35 8.53 -3.09 28.20
C LYS A 35 9.01 -4.22 27.27
N GLY A 36 9.89 -3.92 26.33
CA GLY A 36 10.34 -4.87 25.29
C GLY A 36 9.23 -5.34 24.35
N THR A 37 8.15 -4.57 24.19
CA THR A 37 7.01 -4.92 23.34
C THR A 37 7.14 -4.28 21.97
N GLU A 38 6.75 -5.00 20.92
CA GLU A 38 6.79 -4.52 19.53
C GLU A 38 5.63 -5.10 18.71
N ARG A 39 5.11 -4.30 17.77
CA ARG A 39 4.18 -4.75 16.74
C ARG A 39 4.42 -4.02 15.41
N LEU A 40 4.15 -4.73 14.33
CA LEU A 40 4.08 -4.16 12.97
C LEU A 40 2.63 -3.95 12.57
N VAL A 41 2.33 -2.77 12.03
CA VAL A 41 0.99 -2.40 11.57
C VAL A 41 1.09 -1.81 10.15
N ARG A 42 0.14 -2.18 9.28
CA ARG A 42 -0.01 -1.53 7.97
C ARG A 42 -1.12 -0.50 8.00
N SER A 43 -0.87 0.69 7.48
CA SER A 43 -1.80 1.81 7.52
C SER A 43 -1.71 2.69 6.28
N THR A 44 -2.75 3.51 6.04
CA THR A 44 -2.69 4.66 5.10
C THR A 44 -2.21 5.94 5.79
N PHE A 45 -2.15 5.94 7.12
CA PHE A 45 -1.62 7.03 7.92
C PHE A 45 -0.13 6.81 8.18
N ASP A 46 0.64 7.89 8.08
CA ASP A 46 2.06 7.90 8.49
C ASP A 46 2.22 7.88 10.02
N ASP A 47 3.46 7.89 10.50
CA ASP A 47 3.79 7.86 11.93
C ASP A 47 3.31 9.10 12.71
N LEU A 48 3.08 10.23 12.05
CA LEU A 48 2.57 11.45 12.67
C LEU A 48 1.04 11.47 12.71
N GLN A 49 0.40 10.96 11.66
CA GLN A 49 -1.05 10.91 11.53
C GLN A 49 -1.66 9.75 12.34
N TYR A 50 -0.99 8.59 12.36
CA TYR A 50 -1.51 7.37 12.98
C TYR A 50 -1.93 7.57 14.45
N PRO A 51 -1.12 8.22 15.33
CA PRO A 51 -1.50 8.45 16.72
C PRO A 51 -2.75 9.32 16.91
N THR A 52 -3.14 10.10 15.90
CA THR A 52 -4.36 10.94 15.94
C THR A 52 -5.63 10.08 15.93
N TYR A 53 -5.58 8.90 15.30
CA TYR A 53 -6.73 7.99 15.17
C TYR A 53 -6.56 6.70 15.97
N HIS A 54 -5.33 6.31 16.27
CA HIS A 54 -4.97 5.11 17.01
C HIS A 54 -4.00 5.51 18.14
N PRO A 55 -4.53 5.93 19.31
CA PRO A 55 -3.71 6.36 20.42
C PRO A 55 -2.67 5.30 20.81
N LEU A 56 -1.44 5.76 21.04
CA LEU A 56 -0.35 4.91 21.51
C LEU A 56 -0.41 4.78 23.03
N ASP A 57 0.01 3.63 23.55
CA ASP A 57 0.13 3.45 24.99
C ASP A 57 1.29 4.30 25.56
N PRO A 58 1.26 4.65 26.86
CA PRO A 58 2.35 5.38 27.49
C PRO A 58 3.72 4.70 27.28
N GLY A 59 4.68 5.48 26.81
CA GLY A 59 6.04 5.02 26.53
C GLY A 59 6.23 4.37 25.15
N GLU A 60 5.15 4.10 24.42
CA GLU A 60 5.28 3.64 23.04
C GLU A 60 5.88 4.72 22.12
N ARG A 61 6.58 4.23 21.10
CA ARG A 61 7.15 4.99 20.00
C ARG A 61 6.70 4.36 18.70
N ILE A 62 6.64 5.15 17.65
CA ILE A 62 6.24 4.73 16.32
C ILE A 62 7.33 5.13 15.32
N GLN A 63 7.61 4.25 14.36
CA GLN A 63 8.59 4.48 13.32
C GLN A 63 8.11 3.89 11.99
N ILE A 64 8.33 4.61 10.90
CA ILE A 64 8.12 4.06 9.55
C ILE A 64 9.22 3.04 9.25
N VAL A 65 8.84 1.80 8.97
CA VAL A 65 9.74 0.76 8.46
C VAL A 65 9.90 0.92 6.95
N GLN A 66 8.77 1.06 6.25
CA GLN A 66 8.73 1.24 4.81
C GLN A 66 7.43 1.88 4.37
N SER A 67 7.41 2.38 3.13
CA SER A 67 6.19 2.90 2.51
C SER A 67 6.20 2.67 1.01
N TRP A 68 5.02 2.48 0.44
CA TRP A 68 4.86 2.25 -0.99
C TRP A 68 3.60 2.94 -1.52
N ARG A 69 3.60 3.16 -2.84
CA ARG A 69 2.47 3.73 -3.54
C ARG A 69 1.48 2.63 -3.94
N CYS A 70 0.21 2.90 -3.71
CA CYS A 70 -0.91 2.08 -4.14
C CYS A 70 -1.79 2.85 -5.12
N TRP A 71 -2.32 2.13 -6.11
CA TRP A 71 -3.33 2.64 -7.03
C TRP A 71 -4.73 2.35 -6.49
N GLY A 72 -5.69 3.24 -6.79
CA GLY A 72 -7.07 3.14 -6.34
C GLY A 72 -7.34 3.91 -5.03
N ASN A 73 -8.28 3.41 -4.24
CA ASN A 73 -8.65 4.00 -2.95
C ASN A 73 -8.92 2.91 -1.90
N THR A 74 -8.99 3.31 -0.63
CA THR A 74 -9.28 2.44 0.52
C THR A 74 -10.72 2.60 1.03
N SER A 75 -11.62 3.16 0.22
CA SER A 75 -13.03 3.33 0.60
C SER A 75 -13.72 1.98 0.82
N LYS A 76 -14.82 1.98 1.58
CA LYS A 76 -15.59 0.76 1.91
C LYS A 76 -14.74 -0.34 2.56
N PHE A 77 -13.71 0.05 3.32
CA PHE A 77 -12.78 -0.88 3.98
C PHE A 77 -12.05 -1.81 3.02
N ALA A 78 -11.79 -1.35 1.78
CA ALA A 78 -10.98 -2.10 0.84
C ALA A 78 -9.59 -2.40 1.44
N PRO A 79 -9.03 -3.60 1.22
CA PRO A 79 -7.72 -3.96 1.74
C PRO A 79 -6.62 -3.08 1.14
N LEU A 80 -5.55 -2.89 1.91
CA LEU A 80 -4.35 -2.21 1.42
C LEU A 80 -3.69 -3.01 0.30
N CYS A 81 -3.08 -2.32 -0.66
CA CYS A 81 -2.32 -3.00 -1.71
C CYS A 81 -1.07 -3.67 -1.12
N LEU A 82 -0.65 -4.79 -1.74
CA LEU A 82 0.55 -5.52 -1.35
C LEU A 82 1.79 -4.63 -1.41
N LYS A 83 2.72 -4.86 -0.48
CA LYS A 83 4.04 -4.22 -0.54
C LYS A 83 4.83 -4.74 -1.76
N PRO A 84 5.81 -3.99 -2.27
CA PRO A 84 6.51 -4.34 -3.50
C PRO A 84 7.13 -5.74 -3.49
N GLU A 85 7.72 -6.15 -2.36
CA GLU A 85 8.38 -7.45 -2.22
C GLU A 85 7.35 -8.59 -2.31
N GLU A 86 6.19 -8.42 -1.66
CA GLU A 86 5.08 -9.38 -1.76
C GLU A 86 4.50 -9.46 -3.17
N ARG A 87 4.57 -8.38 -3.95
CA ARG A 87 4.09 -8.42 -5.34
C ARG A 87 4.98 -9.28 -6.21
N ALA A 88 6.30 -9.11 -6.11
CA ALA A 88 7.27 -9.89 -6.88
C ALA A 88 7.11 -11.39 -6.62
N ASP A 89 6.97 -11.79 -5.35
CA ASP A 89 6.78 -13.20 -4.97
C ASP A 89 5.47 -13.79 -5.54
N ASN A 90 4.43 -12.97 -5.68
CA ASN A 90 3.13 -13.39 -6.22
C ASN A 90 3.10 -13.42 -7.76
N GLU A 91 3.89 -12.56 -8.43
CA GLU A 91 4.02 -12.57 -9.89
C GLU A 91 4.79 -13.81 -10.37
N ASP A 92 5.83 -14.22 -9.64
CA ASP A 92 6.56 -15.48 -9.89
C ASP A 92 5.70 -16.72 -9.63
N ALA A 93 4.64 -16.61 -8.81
CA ALA A 93 3.69 -17.69 -8.54
C ALA A 93 2.54 -17.77 -9.56
N LEU A 94 2.35 -16.77 -10.41
CA LEU A 94 1.28 -16.69 -11.40
C LEU A 94 1.76 -16.98 -12.84
N GLU A 95 2.97 -17.51 -13.01
CA GLU A 95 3.40 -18.11 -14.28
C GLU A 95 2.54 -19.36 -14.56
N PRO A 96 1.81 -19.44 -15.70
CA PRO A 96 1.00 -20.59 -16.06
C PRO A 96 1.92 -21.75 -16.48
N GLY A 97 2.51 -22.45 -15.50
CA GLY A 97 3.32 -23.64 -15.75
C GLY A 97 4.39 -23.99 -14.70
N ALA A 98 4.67 -23.13 -13.71
CA ALA A 98 5.70 -23.44 -12.72
C ALA A 98 5.11 -24.26 -11.56
N GLN A 99 5.52 -25.53 -11.46
CA GLN A 99 5.17 -26.39 -10.33
C GLN A 99 5.66 -25.79 -8.99
N PRO A 100 4.96 -26.02 -7.87
CA PRO A 100 5.40 -25.55 -6.56
C PRO A 100 6.76 -26.12 -6.22
N ARG A 101 7.78 -25.27 -6.05
CA ARG A 101 9.03 -25.68 -5.39
C ARG A 101 8.70 -25.92 -3.93
N THR A 102 8.51 -27.18 -3.57
CA THR A 102 8.58 -27.63 -2.18
C THR A 102 9.93 -27.19 -1.62
N SER A 103 9.90 -26.18 -0.75
CA SER A 103 11.05 -25.78 0.05
C SER A 103 11.45 -26.97 0.92
N SER A 104 12.50 -27.67 0.49
CA SER A 104 13.15 -28.74 1.23
C SER A 104 13.79 -28.16 2.48
N SER A 105 13.12 -28.29 3.61
CA SER A 105 13.72 -28.15 4.94
C SER A 105 14.84 -29.19 5.08
N GLY A 106 16.09 -28.72 5.06
CA GLY A 106 17.23 -29.52 5.47
C GLY A 106 17.13 -29.80 6.96
N GLU A 107 16.76 -31.04 7.28
CA GLU A 107 16.83 -31.61 8.61
C GLU A 107 18.31 -31.96 8.92
N PRO A 108 18.86 -31.62 10.11
CA PRO A 108 20.23 -31.97 10.45
C PRO A 108 20.30 -33.42 10.90
N ALA A 109 21.14 -34.22 10.22
CA ALA A 109 21.51 -35.54 10.68
C ALA A 109 22.27 -35.44 12.01
N THR A 110 21.81 -36.20 13.01
CA THR A 110 22.58 -36.55 14.21
C THR A 110 22.91 -38.03 14.14
#